data_AF-A0A1X0SEG5-F1
#
_entry.id   AF-A0A1X0SEG5-F1
#
_cell.length_a   1.000
_cell.length_b   1.000
_cell.length_c   1.000
_cell.angle_alpha   90.00
_cell.angle_beta   90.00
_cell.angle_gamma   90.00
#
_symmetry.space_group_name_H-M   'P 1'
#
loop_
_entity.id
_entity.type
_entity.pdbx_description
1 polymer ?
#
loop_
_entity_poly.entity_id
_entity_poly.type
_entity_poly.pdbx_seq_one_letter_code
_entity_poly.pdbx_strand_id
1 'polypeptide(L)'
;MFELFNVDLVHGWLVDPQDRETYKVIVEHCKNYNQAVECIVQGNELSSKNPLTQQEEEKLHQAFIVNEFLRDTATQLTYYGLELLLAAIPEDSLCFSTIYRHSEHGLLMLVTDSGFIKEESVVWESLGDTDQGSSQFFNGLFNRPALPREHEDIDLDHAIAMSLQHQERQQQQQQQQQQQRQQQETITVNDNVENKRKRKSQCVIS
;
A
#
# COMPACT_ATOMS: atom_id res chain seq x y z
N MET A 1 6.69 -1.68 -34.51
CA MET A 1 5.41 -2.36 -34.22
C MET A 1 4.29 -1.35 -33.99
N PHE A 2 4.42 -0.38 -33.08
CA PHE A 2 3.39 0.67 -32.86
C PHE A 2 3.16 1.59 -34.05
N GLU A 3 4.24 1.97 -34.74
CA GLU A 3 4.16 2.71 -36.01
C GLU A 3 3.31 2.00 -37.08
N LEU A 4 3.28 0.66 -37.07
CA LEU A 4 2.49 -0.13 -38.03
C LEU A 4 0.99 0.06 -37.81
N PHE A 5 0.58 0.33 -36.57
CA PHE A 5 -0.81 0.55 -36.19
C PHE A 5 -1.14 2.04 -36.04
N ASN A 6 -0.21 2.93 -36.38
CA ASN A 6 -0.34 4.38 -36.25
C ASN A 6 -0.74 4.80 -34.82
N VAL A 7 -0.14 4.15 -33.82
CA VAL A 7 -0.33 4.46 -32.41
C VAL A 7 0.95 5.07 -31.85
N ASP A 8 0.83 6.25 -31.24
CA ASP A 8 1.96 6.94 -30.61
C ASP A 8 2.32 6.29 -29.27
N LEU A 9 3.61 6.05 -29.06
CA LEU A 9 4.17 5.55 -27.81
C LEU A 9 4.81 6.73 -27.06
N VAL A 10 4.25 7.07 -25.90
CA VAL A 10 4.70 8.18 -25.06
C VAL A 10 4.94 7.71 -23.64
N HIS A 11 5.78 8.43 -22.90
CA HIS A 11 5.98 8.24 -21.46
C HIS A 11 6.21 9.59 -20.78
N GLY A 12 5.84 9.69 -19.50
CA GLY A 12 5.98 10.92 -18.69
C GLY A 12 7.16 10.86 -17.73
N TRP A 13 8.12 9.94 -17.93
CA TRP A 13 9.29 9.83 -17.06
C TRP A 13 10.39 10.79 -17.51
N LEU A 14 10.22 12.08 -17.20
CA LEU A 14 11.09 13.15 -17.69
C LEU A 14 11.68 13.95 -16.53
N VAL A 15 12.96 14.32 -16.66
CA VAL A 15 13.62 15.22 -15.71
C VAL A 15 13.22 16.66 -16.02
N ASP A 16 12.85 17.44 -15.00
CA ASP A 16 12.57 18.86 -15.16
C ASP A 16 13.87 19.62 -15.52
N PRO A 17 13.94 20.35 -16.65
CA PRO A 17 15.09 21.16 -17.02
C PRO A 17 15.44 22.27 -16.03
N GLN A 18 14.53 22.66 -15.12
CA GLN A 18 14.83 23.59 -14.03
C GLN A 18 15.80 22.98 -13.01
N ASP A 19 15.75 21.67 -12.81
CA ASP A 19 16.74 20.93 -12.03
C ASP A 19 17.97 20.63 -12.90
N ARG A 20 18.83 21.64 -13.03
CA ARG A 20 20.00 21.60 -13.92
C ARG A 20 20.99 20.48 -13.58
N GLU A 21 21.13 20.16 -12.30
CA GLU A 21 22.10 19.15 -11.86
C GLU A 21 21.62 17.75 -12.25
N THR A 22 20.39 17.40 -11.87
CA THR A 22 19.76 16.13 -12.24
C THR A 22 19.62 16.01 -13.75
N TYR A 23 19.22 17.08 -14.44
CA TYR A 23 19.10 17.09 -15.90
C TYR A 23 20.45 16.78 -16.58
N LYS A 24 21.54 17.43 -16.15
CA LYS A 24 22.87 17.19 -16.71
C LYS A 24 23.31 15.74 -16.51
N VAL A 25 23.12 15.18 -15.33
CA VAL A 25 23.56 13.80 -15.04
C VAL A 25 22.68 12.76 -15.73
N ILE A 26 21.36 12.92 -15.70
CA ILE A 26 20.44 11.91 -16.22
C ILE A 26 20.27 12.02 -17.72
N VAL A 27 20.04 13.23 -18.25
CA VAL A 27 19.72 13.43 -19.67
C VAL A 27 20.99 13.51 -20.51
N GLU A 28 22.00 14.29 -20.10
CA GLU A 28 23.20 14.48 -20.91
C GLU A 28 24.22 13.35 -20.73
N HIS A 29 24.42 12.90 -19.49
CA HIS A 29 25.41 11.85 -19.18
C HIS A 29 24.83 10.43 -19.35
N CYS A 30 23.76 10.06 -18.63
CA CYS A 30 23.20 8.70 -18.67
C CYS A 30 22.39 8.44 -19.96
N LYS A 31 21.57 9.40 -20.40
CA LYS A 31 20.73 9.36 -21.62
C LYS A 31 19.56 8.36 -21.62
N ASN A 32 19.67 7.22 -20.93
CA ASN A 32 18.60 6.22 -20.83
C ASN A 32 18.64 5.47 -19.49
N TYR A 33 17.55 4.75 -19.20
CA TYR A 33 17.39 4.01 -17.94
C TYR A 33 18.53 3.02 -17.67
N ASN A 34 18.93 2.22 -18.65
CA ASN A 34 19.95 1.19 -18.46
C ASN A 34 21.29 1.82 -18.06
N GLN A 35 21.67 2.92 -18.71
CA GLN A 35 22.89 3.66 -18.38
C GLN A 35 22.80 4.35 -17.01
N ALA A 36 21.62 4.82 -16.60
CA ALA A 36 21.39 5.33 -15.25
C ALA A 36 21.60 4.22 -14.19
N VAL A 37 21.08 3.01 -14.42
CA VAL A 37 21.31 1.87 -13.53
C VAL A 37 22.79 1.48 -13.48
N GLU A 38 23.47 1.44 -14.63
CA GLU A 38 24.92 1.21 -14.69
C GLU A 38 25.72 2.27 -13.90
N CYS A 39 25.31 3.55 -13.94
CA CYS A 39 25.91 4.62 -13.17
C CYS A 39 25.81 4.35 -11.66
N ILE A 40 24.65 3.90 -11.17
CA ILE A 40 24.45 3.54 -9.76
C ILE A 40 25.34 2.36 -9.36
N VAL A 41 25.44 1.33 -10.20
CA VAL A 41 26.30 0.16 -9.93
C VAL A 41 27.77 0.60 -9.79
N GLN A 42 28.27 1.42 -10.70
CA GLN A 42 29.63 1.97 -10.63
C GLN A 42 29.86 2.80 -9.36
N GLY A 43 28.88 3.64 -8.97
CA GLY A 43 28.97 4.41 -7.73
C GLY A 43 29.04 3.51 -6.49
N ASN A 44 28.25 2.44 -6.44
CA ASN A 44 28.26 1.49 -5.34
C ASN A 44 29.60 0.76 -5.20
N GLU A 45 30.24 0.38 -6.31
CA GLU A 45 31.59 -0.22 -6.29
C GLU A 45 32.64 0.76 -5.73
N LEU A 46 32.53 2.04 -6.08
CA LEU A 46 33.43 3.08 -5.59
C LEU A 46 33.21 3.40 -4.10
N SER A 47 31.98 3.29 -3.59
CA SER A 47 31.66 3.58 -2.19
C SER A 47 32.47 2.76 -1.18
N SER A 48 32.92 1.56 -1.58
CA SER A 48 33.71 0.65 -0.74
C SER A 48 35.21 0.94 -0.77
N LYS A 49 35.66 1.81 -1.67
CA LYS A 49 37.08 2.10 -1.91
C LYS A 49 37.49 3.37 -1.18
N ASN A 50 38.58 3.31 -0.41
CA ASN A 50 39.17 4.48 0.24
C ASN A 50 40.71 4.36 0.24
N PRO A 51 41.47 5.41 -0.13
CA PRO A 51 41.03 6.74 -0.53
C PRO A 51 40.50 6.81 -1.97
N LEU A 52 39.61 7.77 -2.24
CA LEU A 52 39.06 8.06 -3.57
C LEU A 52 39.86 9.17 -4.27
N THR A 53 39.93 9.08 -5.60
CA THR A 53 40.40 10.19 -6.44
C THR A 53 39.27 11.20 -6.71
N GLN A 54 39.60 12.44 -7.09
CA GLN A 54 38.60 13.46 -7.43
C GLN A 54 37.62 13.00 -8.52
N GLN A 55 38.10 12.23 -9.50
CA GLN A 55 37.26 11.68 -10.57
C GLN A 55 36.29 10.60 -10.06
N GLU A 56 36.71 9.78 -9.09
CA GLU A 56 35.86 8.77 -8.48
C GLU A 56 34.82 9.41 -7.54
N GLU A 57 35.18 10.50 -6.86
CA GLU A 57 34.26 11.30 -6.05
C GLU A 57 33.14 11.92 -6.91
N GLU A 58 33.47 12.47 -8.08
CA GLU A 58 32.45 13.00 -9.00
C GLU A 58 31.52 11.91 -9.54
N LYS A 59 32.04 10.72 -9.84
CA LYS A 59 31.20 9.56 -10.23
C LYS A 59 30.28 9.10 -9.10
N LEU A 60 30.78 9.10 -7.86
CA LEU A 60 29.98 8.77 -6.70
C LEU A 60 28.84 9.78 -6.49
N HIS A 61 29.13 11.07 -6.70
CA HIS A 61 28.11 12.14 -6.66
C HIS A 61 27.06 11.98 -7.76
N GLN A 62 27.48 11.70 -9.00
CA GLN A 62 26.56 11.41 -10.11
C GLN A 62 25.65 10.22 -9.80
N ALA A 63 26.23 9.12 -9.30
CA ALA A 63 25.46 7.94 -8.91
C ALA A 63 24.44 8.23 -7.81
N PHE A 64 24.79 9.10 -6.86
CA PHE A 64 23.86 9.55 -5.81
C PHE A 64 22.66 10.30 -6.41
N ILE A 65 22.89 11.27 -7.29
CA ILE A 65 21.83 12.03 -7.98
C ILE A 65 20.89 11.10 -8.75
N VAL A 66 21.47 10.16 -9.53
CA VAL A 66 20.66 9.21 -10.31
C VAL A 66 19.81 8.34 -9.38
N ASN A 67 20.41 7.85 -8.28
CA ASN A 67 19.70 7.01 -7.32
C ASN A 67 18.56 7.76 -6.61
N GLU A 68 18.78 9.01 -6.24
CA GLU A 68 17.74 9.87 -5.65
C GLU A 68 16.58 10.09 -6.63
N PHE A 69 16.88 10.47 -7.87
CA PHE A 69 15.85 10.65 -8.90
C PHE A 69 15.04 9.38 -9.14
N LEU A 70 15.69 8.22 -9.32
CA LEU A 70 14.98 6.96 -9.58
C LEU A 70 14.10 6.54 -8.39
N ARG A 71 14.54 6.84 -7.16
CA ARG A 71 13.75 6.56 -5.95
C ARG A 71 12.54 7.48 -5.87
N ASP A 72 12.74 8.78 -6.08
CA ASP A 72 11.70 9.78 -5.92
C ASP A 72 10.67 9.74 -7.07
N THR A 73 11.05 9.17 -8.22
CA THR A 73 10.20 8.99 -9.41
C THR A 73 9.91 7.51 -9.70
N ALA A 74 9.83 6.68 -8.66
CA ALA A 74 9.65 5.23 -8.78
C ALA A 74 8.38 4.79 -9.55
N THR A 75 7.37 5.66 -9.63
CA THR A 75 6.15 5.45 -10.44
C THR A 75 6.37 5.65 -11.93
N GLN A 76 7.60 5.99 -12.36
CA GLN A 76 8.00 6.25 -13.75
C GLN A 76 7.19 7.39 -14.40
N LEU A 77 6.76 8.34 -13.57
CA LEU A 77 6.03 9.53 -13.98
C LEU A 77 6.52 10.70 -13.13
N THR A 78 6.78 11.83 -13.77
CA THR A 78 7.12 13.08 -13.09
C THR A 78 6.04 14.12 -13.36
N TYR A 79 5.90 15.11 -12.47
CA TYR A 79 4.97 16.23 -12.70
C TYR A 79 5.29 16.98 -14.00
N TYR A 80 6.58 17.24 -14.25
CA TYR A 80 7.02 17.84 -15.50
C TYR A 80 6.62 17.00 -16.72
N GLY A 81 6.81 15.67 -16.64
CA GLY A 81 6.41 14.78 -17.72
C GLY A 81 4.89 14.70 -17.89
N LEU A 82 4.11 14.77 -16.81
CA LEU A 82 2.65 14.80 -16.84
C LEU A 82 2.13 16.06 -17.55
N GLU A 83 2.68 17.23 -17.23
CA GLU A 83 2.35 18.49 -17.91
C GLU A 83 2.68 18.41 -19.42
N LEU A 84 3.83 17.83 -19.77
CA LEU A 84 4.20 17.64 -21.17
C LEU A 84 3.29 16.65 -21.89
N LEU A 85 2.89 15.56 -21.25
CA LEU A 85 1.91 14.63 -21.82
C LEU A 85 0.59 15.33 -22.11
N LEU A 86 0.10 16.15 -21.16
CA LEU A 86 -1.12 16.92 -21.34
C LEU A 86 -0.99 17.92 -22.49
N ALA A 87 0.17 18.54 -22.68
CA ALA A 87 0.41 19.48 -23.78
C ALA A 87 0.60 18.79 -25.14
N ALA A 88 1.27 17.63 -25.17
CA ALA A 88 1.68 16.96 -26.41
C ALA A 88 0.58 16.07 -27.02
N ILE A 89 -0.21 15.39 -26.19
CA ILE A 89 -1.29 14.52 -26.66
C ILE A 89 -2.46 15.42 -27.10
N PRO A 90 -2.97 15.32 -28.34
CA PRO A 90 -4.15 16.07 -28.76
C PRO A 90 -5.40 15.70 -27.95
N GLU A 91 -6.31 16.65 -27.77
CA GLU A 91 -7.63 16.34 -27.20
C GLU A 91 -8.35 15.30 -28.06
N ASP A 92 -9.10 14.43 -27.40
CA ASP A 92 -9.86 13.34 -28.00
C ASP A 92 -9.02 12.31 -28.78
N SER A 93 -7.74 12.20 -28.44
CA SER A 93 -6.83 11.20 -29.01
C SER A 93 -6.38 10.16 -27.98
N LEU A 94 -5.98 9.00 -28.49
CA LEU A 94 -5.55 7.84 -27.69
C LEU A 94 -4.11 7.48 -28.03
N CYS A 95 -3.30 7.24 -27.00
CA CYS A 95 -1.91 6.77 -27.13
C CYS A 95 -1.74 5.34 -26.61
N PHE A 96 -0.60 4.73 -26.95
CA PHE A 96 -0.24 3.39 -26.49
C PHE A 96 -0.09 3.39 -24.95
N SER A 97 -0.65 2.36 -24.30
CA SER A 97 -1.04 2.28 -22.87
C SER A 97 -2.45 2.77 -22.52
N THR A 98 -3.28 3.09 -23.53
CA THR A 98 -4.68 3.51 -23.35
C THR A 98 -4.81 4.78 -22.49
N ILE A 99 -3.84 5.69 -22.62
CA ILE A 99 -4.01 7.08 -22.17
C ILE A 99 -4.87 7.82 -23.19
N TYR A 100 -5.89 8.51 -22.71
CA TYR A 100 -6.82 9.30 -23.50
C TYR A 100 -6.89 10.72 -22.92
N ARG A 101 -6.76 11.74 -23.77
CA ARG A 101 -6.91 13.15 -23.34
C ARG A 101 -8.36 13.59 -23.53
N HIS A 102 -9.10 13.71 -22.44
CA HIS A 102 -10.46 14.23 -22.40
C HIS A 102 -10.48 15.75 -22.19
N SER A 103 -11.38 16.45 -22.87
CA SER A 103 -11.49 17.92 -22.81
C SER A 103 -11.84 18.46 -21.41
N GLU A 104 -12.65 17.73 -20.63
CA GLU A 104 -13.11 18.19 -19.30
C GLU A 104 -12.32 17.61 -18.13
N HIS A 105 -11.67 16.45 -18.33
CA HIS A 105 -11.07 15.67 -17.23
C HIS A 105 -9.56 15.53 -17.35
N GLY A 106 -8.95 16.07 -18.41
CA GLY A 106 -7.52 15.95 -18.66
C GLY A 106 -7.16 14.54 -19.12
N LEU A 107 -6.04 14.01 -18.61
CA LEU A 107 -5.58 12.68 -18.98
C LEU A 107 -6.33 11.60 -18.20
N LEU A 108 -6.80 10.59 -18.93
CA LEU A 108 -7.45 9.41 -18.42
C LEU A 108 -6.67 8.17 -18.84
N MET A 109 -6.64 7.14 -18.01
CA MET A 109 -6.05 5.84 -18.31
C MET A 109 -7.14 4.78 -18.24
N LEU A 110 -7.13 3.82 -19.17
CA LEU A 110 -8.08 2.72 -19.13
C LEU A 110 -7.76 1.80 -17.93
N VAL A 111 -8.79 1.48 -17.16
CA VAL A 111 -8.68 0.52 -16.06
C VAL A 111 -8.69 -0.89 -16.64
N THR A 112 -7.58 -1.60 -16.47
CA THR A 112 -7.43 -2.99 -16.94
C THR A 112 -7.23 -3.99 -15.80
N ASP A 113 -7.26 -3.55 -14.54
CA ASP A 113 -7.09 -4.44 -13.40
C ASP A 113 -8.31 -5.38 -13.26
N SER A 114 -8.02 -6.66 -13.18
CA SER A 114 -9.00 -7.73 -12.89
C SER A 114 -9.76 -7.55 -11.57
N GLY A 115 -9.25 -6.75 -10.63
CA GLY A 115 -9.98 -6.38 -9.41
C GLY A 115 -11.31 -5.70 -9.71
N PHE A 116 -11.42 -4.98 -10.83
CA PHE A 116 -12.63 -4.30 -11.27
C PHE A 116 -13.52 -5.14 -12.22
N ILE A 117 -13.26 -6.44 -12.35
CA ILE A 117 -14.01 -7.31 -13.28
C ILE A 117 -15.53 -7.33 -13.03
N LYS A 118 -15.96 -7.07 -11.79
CA LYS A 118 -17.39 -7.00 -11.42
C LYS A 118 -17.97 -5.58 -11.50
N GLU A 119 -17.12 -4.57 -11.59
CA GLU A 119 -17.50 -3.17 -11.57
C GLU A 119 -17.58 -2.61 -12.99
N GLU A 120 -18.67 -2.92 -13.69
CA GLU A 120 -18.90 -2.47 -15.07
C GLU A 120 -18.90 -0.93 -15.24
N SER A 121 -19.05 -0.20 -14.13
CA SER A 121 -19.05 1.25 -14.09
C SER A 121 -17.66 1.88 -13.99
N VAL A 122 -16.60 1.09 -13.84
CA VAL A 122 -15.21 1.55 -13.74
C VAL A 122 -14.47 1.21 -15.03
N VAL A 123 -14.26 2.22 -15.87
CA VAL A 123 -13.60 2.06 -17.18
C VAL A 123 -12.37 2.95 -17.29
N TRP A 124 -12.45 4.18 -16.82
CA TRP A 124 -11.37 5.15 -16.90
C TRP A 124 -10.94 5.59 -15.50
N GLU A 125 -9.66 5.92 -15.38
CA GLU A 125 -9.04 6.45 -14.18
C GLU A 125 -8.35 7.78 -14.52
N SER A 126 -8.52 8.83 -13.71
CA SER A 126 -7.82 10.10 -13.95
C SER A 126 -6.33 10.00 -13.66
N LEU A 127 -5.52 10.47 -14.59
CA LEU A 127 -4.08 10.62 -14.44
C LEU A 127 -3.76 12.10 -14.16
N GLY A 128 -3.89 12.50 -12.90
CA GLY A 128 -3.70 13.89 -12.44
C GLY A 128 -2.49 14.10 -11.52
N ASP A 129 -1.93 13.04 -10.97
CA ASP A 129 -0.81 13.05 -10.04
C ASP A 129 0.16 11.90 -10.32
N THR A 130 1.30 11.92 -9.65
CA THR A 130 2.36 10.91 -9.82
C THR A 130 2.15 9.68 -8.96
N ASP A 131 1.34 9.78 -7.89
CA ASP A 131 1.15 8.76 -6.86
C ASP A 131 -0.27 8.17 -6.83
N GLN A 132 -1.16 8.58 -7.75
CA GLN A 132 -2.56 8.14 -7.84
C GLN A 132 -3.38 8.44 -6.57
N GLY A 133 -2.91 9.33 -5.69
CA GLY A 133 -3.55 9.63 -4.41
C GLY A 133 -4.88 10.39 -4.53
N SER A 134 -5.06 11.16 -5.61
CA SER A 134 -6.26 11.94 -5.92
C SER A 134 -7.05 11.39 -7.12
N SER A 135 -6.72 10.17 -7.53
CA SER A 135 -7.31 9.50 -8.68
C SER A 135 -8.82 9.33 -8.54
N GLN A 136 -9.53 9.50 -9.65
CA GLN A 136 -10.98 9.38 -9.78
C GLN A 136 -11.32 8.40 -10.89
N PHE A 137 -12.31 7.55 -10.63
CA PHE A 137 -12.83 6.63 -11.63
C PHE A 137 -14.00 7.23 -12.41
N PHE A 138 -14.14 6.80 -13.67
CA PHE A 138 -15.24 7.15 -14.56
C PHE A 138 -15.71 5.94 -15.34
N ASN A 139 -16.99 5.93 -15.73
CA ASN A 139 -17.54 4.93 -16.63
C ASN A 139 -17.20 5.24 -18.10
N GLY A 140 -17.62 4.38 -19.03
CA GLY A 140 -17.38 4.58 -20.47
C GLY A 140 -18.01 5.83 -21.09
N LEU A 141 -18.88 6.54 -20.36
CA LEU A 141 -19.47 7.81 -20.74
C LEU A 141 -18.85 9.00 -19.97
N PHE A 142 -17.70 8.79 -19.32
CA PHE A 142 -16.98 9.79 -18.53
C PHE A 142 -17.76 10.36 -17.33
N ASN A 143 -18.79 9.64 -16.88
CA ASN A 143 -19.50 10.01 -15.66
C ASN A 143 -18.89 9.27 -14.47
N ARG A 144 -18.91 9.91 -13.29
CA ARG A 144 -18.49 9.24 -12.05
C ARG A 144 -19.38 8.02 -11.82
N PRO A 145 -18.81 6.84 -11.53
CA PRO A 145 -19.59 5.68 -11.16
C PRO A 145 -20.42 6.02 -9.93
N ALA A 146 -21.67 5.57 -9.92
CA ALA A 146 -22.44 5.58 -8.69
C ALA A 146 -21.70 4.67 -7.71
N LEU A 147 -21.28 5.21 -6.56
CA LEU A 147 -20.72 4.39 -5.48
C LEU A 147 -21.61 3.16 -5.33
N PRO A 148 -21.04 1.94 -5.28
CA PRO A 148 -21.81 0.79 -4.83
C PRO A 148 -22.47 1.24 -3.53
N ARG A 149 -23.81 1.24 -3.49
CA ARG A 149 -24.50 1.31 -2.20
C ARG A 149 -23.81 0.26 -1.37
N GLU A 150 -23.20 0.67 -0.26
CA GLU A 150 -22.51 -0.21 0.68
C GLU A 150 -23.25 -1.54 0.68
N HIS A 151 -22.71 -2.52 -0.05
CA HIS A 151 -23.15 -3.88 0.15
C HIS A 151 -22.68 -4.11 1.57
N GLU A 152 -23.64 -4.17 2.47
CA GLU A 152 -23.49 -4.33 3.91
C GLU A 152 -22.35 -5.31 4.24
N ASP A 153 -21.11 -4.83 4.33
CA ASP A 153 -20.00 -5.53 5.00
C ASP A 153 -20.20 -5.43 6.53
N ILE A 154 -21.46 -5.57 6.95
CA ILE A 154 -21.87 -5.71 8.35
C ILE A 154 -21.26 -6.99 8.94
N ASP A 155 -20.82 -7.94 8.11
CA ASP A 155 -20.46 -9.28 8.58
C ASP A 155 -19.14 -9.35 9.38
N LEU A 156 -18.10 -8.57 9.04
CA LEU A 156 -16.79 -8.74 9.71
C LEU A 156 -16.78 -8.12 11.11
N ASP A 157 -17.16 -6.85 11.23
CA ASP A 157 -17.22 -6.16 12.53
C ASP A 157 -18.29 -6.78 13.44
N HIS A 158 -19.42 -7.22 12.88
CA HIS A 158 -20.43 -7.95 13.64
C HIS A 158 -19.93 -9.32 14.10
N ALA A 159 -19.22 -10.07 13.26
CA ALA A 159 -18.64 -11.36 13.64
C ALA A 159 -17.58 -11.20 14.73
N ILE A 160 -16.73 -10.17 14.66
CA ILE A 160 -15.75 -9.87 15.71
C ILE A 160 -16.45 -9.50 17.01
N ALA A 161 -17.46 -8.63 16.97
CA ALA A 161 -18.23 -8.24 18.15
C ALA A 161 -18.96 -9.43 18.80
N MET A 162 -19.58 -10.29 17.99
CA MET A 162 -20.24 -11.53 18.44
C MET A 162 -19.23 -12.50 19.07
N SER A 163 -18.05 -12.65 18.47
CA SER A 163 -16.98 -13.50 18.99
C SER A 163 -16.47 -13.01 20.36
N LEU A 164 -16.21 -11.70 20.49
CA LEU A 164 -15.82 -11.08 21.77
C LEU A 164 -16.89 -11.29 22.85
N GLN A 165 -18.16 -11.04 22.53
CA GLN A 165 -19.26 -11.22 23.48
C GLN A 165 -19.47 -12.70 23.88
N HIS A 166 -19.18 -13.64 22.98
CA HIS A 166 -19.21 -15.07 23.30
C HIS A 166 -18.07 -15.45 24.25
N GLN A 167 -16.86 -14.95 23.98
CA GLN A 167 -15.67 -15.23 24.79
C GLN A 167 -15.79 -14.66 26.22
N GLU A 168 -16.31 -13.43 26.38
CA GLU A 168 -16.55 -12.84 27.69
C GLU A 168 -17.56 -13.65 28.52
N ARG A 169 -18.64 -14.12 27.89
CA ARG A 169 -19.62 -14.99 28.56
C ARG A 169 -19.02 -16.30 29.03
N GLN A 170 -18.17 -16.93 28.22
CA GLN A 170 -17.49 -18.16 28.62
C GLN A 170 -16.54 -17.93 29.81
N GLN A 171 -15.78 -16.84 29.81
CA GLN A 171 -14.88 -16.50 30.91
C GLN A 171 -15.65 -16.25 32.22
N GLN A 172 -16.77 -15.50 32.16
CA GLN A 172 -17.61 -15.26 33.33
C GLN A 172 -18.21 -16.58 33.87
N GLN A 173 -18.68 -17.47 33.00
CA GLN A 173 -19.21 -18.76 33.41
C GLN A 173 -18.14 -19.64 34.07
N GLN A 174 -16.92 -19.68 33.52
CA GLN A 174 -15.81 -20.42 34.11
C GLN A 174 -15.42 -19.87 35.48
N GLN A 175 -15.33 -18.55 35.63
CA GLN A 175 -15.04 -17.91 36.92
C GLN A 175 -16.13 -18.22 37.96
N GLN A 176 -17.41 -18.13 37.60
CA GLN A 176 -18.51 -18.49 38.50
C GLN A 176 -18.45 -19.96 38.92
N GLN A 177 -18.19 -20.89 37.99
CA GLN A 177 -18.04 -22.31 38.32
C GLN A 177 -16.83 -22.60 39.21
N GLN A 178 -15.71 -21.88 39.02
CA GLN A 178 -14.54 -22.02 39.90
C GLN A 178 -14.83 -21.50 41.31
N GLN A 179 -15.50 -20.34 41.44
CA GLN A 179 -15.90 -19.81 42.74
C GLN A 179 -16.87 -20.74 43.47
N GLN A 180 -17.85 -21.32 42.77
CA GLN A 180 -18.77 -22.29 43.36
C GLN A 180 -18.05 -23.57 43.80
N ARG A 181 -17.10 -24.08 43.01
CA ARG A 181 -16.28 -25.25 43.39
C ARG A 181 -15.44 -24.97 44.64
N GLN A 182 -14.76 -23.83 44.71
CA GLN A 182 -13.97 -23.45 45.89
C GLN A 182 -14.83 -23.28 47.16
N GLN A 183 -16.05 -22.73 47.02
CA GLN A 183 -16.98 -22.63 48.15
C GLN A 183 -17.46 -24.02 48.62
N GLN A 184 -17.81 -24.93 47.70
CA GLN A 184 -18.20 -26.30 48.06
C GLN A 184 -17.05 -27.09 48.69
N GLU A 185 -15.82 -26.94 48.20
CA GLU A 185 -14.63 -27.54 48.81
C GLU A 185 -14.40 -26.99 50.22
N THR A 186 -14.53 -25.67 50.42
CA THR A 186 -14.38 -25.04 51.74
C THR A 186 -15.44 -25.53 52.74
N ILE A 187 -16.69 -25.66 52.30
CA ILE A 187 -17.79 -26.21 53.11
C ILE A 187 -17.50 -27.67 53.47
N THR A 188 -17.09 -28.49 52.51
CA THR A 188 -16.76 -29.92 52.71
C THR A 188 -15.57 -30.11 53.68
N VAL A 189 -14.55 -29.25 53.58
CA VAL A 189 -13.41 -29.25 54.51
C VAL A 189 -13.85 -28.87 55.92
N ASN A 190 -14.69 -27.84 56.07
CA ASN A 190 -15.22 -27.41 57.36
C ASN A 190 -16.08 -28.50 58.02
N ASP A 191 -16.97 -29.15 57.27
CA ASP A 191 -17.79 -30.27 57.75
C ASP A 191 -16.93 -31.46 58.20
N ASN A 192 -15.85 -31.77 57.47
CA ASN A 192 -14.91 -32.83 57.83
C ASN A 192 -14.09 -32.48 59.10
N VAL A 193 -13.70 -31.22 59.29
CA VAL A 193 -13.03 -30.74 60.51
C VAL A 193 -13.98 -30.81 61.70
N GLU A 194 -15.24 -30.42 61.53
CA GLU A 194 -16.24 -30.47 62.60
C GLU A 194 -16.59 -31.92 62.99
N ASN A 195 -16.71 -32.83 62.02
CA ASN A 195 -16.90 -34.26 62.27
C ASN A 195 -15.68 -34.89 62.97
N LYS A 196 -14.44 -34.51 62.61
CA LYS A 196 -13.23 -34.94 63.36
C LYS A 196 -13.21 -34.40 64.79
N ARG A 197 -13.67 -33.16 65.03
CA ARG A 197 -13.80 -32.59 66.39
C ARG A 197 -14.82 -33.37 67.22
N LYS A 198 -16.01 -33.66 66.67
CA LYS A 198 -17.04 -34.47 67.35
C LYS A 198 -16.53 -35.88 67.71
N ARG A 199 -15.82 -36.55 66.80
CA ARG A 199 -15.21 -37.88 67.06
C ARG A 199 -14.12 -37.84 68.13
N LYS A 200 -13.30 -36.78 68.18
CA LYS A 200 -12.31 -36.60 69.26
C LYS A 200 -12.97 -36.38 70.62
N SER A 201 -14.06 -35.59 70.69
CA SER A 201 -14.81 -35.37 71.94
C SER A 201 -15.47 -36.64 72.47
N GLN A 202 -15.83 -37.58 71.59
CA GLN A 202 -16.48 -38.84 71.96
C GLN A 202 -15.50 -39.91 72.51
N CYS A 203 -14.18 -39.73 72.29
CA CYS A 203 -13.15 -40.69 72.71
C CYS A 203 -12.47 -40.31 74.04
N VAL A 204 -12.83 -39.19 74.66
CA VAL A 204 -12.25 -38.69 75.93
C VAL A 204 -13.17 -38.98 77.13
N ILE A 205 -14.28 -39.71 76.91
CA ILE A 205 -15.17 -40.19 77.98
C ILE A 205 -15.28 -41.71 77.86
N SER A 206 -14.27 -42.42 78.35
CA SER A 206 -14.29 -43.81 78.86
C SER A 206 -13.00 -44.10 79.60
#